data_AF-A0A937B737-F1
#
_entry.id   AF-A0A937B737-F1
#
_cell.length_a   1.000
_cell.length_b   1.000
_cell.length_c   1.000
_cell.angle_alpha   90.00
_cell.angle_beta   90.00
_cell.angle_gamma   90.00
#
_symmetry.space_group_name_H-M   'P 1'
#
loop_
_entity.id
_entity.type
_entity.pdbx_description
1 polymer ?
#
loop_
_entity_poly.entity_id
_entity_poly.type
_entity_poly.pdbx_seq_one_letter_code
_entity_poly.pdbx_strand_id
1 'polypeptide(L)'
;MKQFVLYFLSLLFSALFFSCSVTRKVDKSTPKHFKWSIKDTEEYANKNADSTKWSIKKLTNDLKNAQQADKEVKLPISDYPSPVADYSGNGSTVNPLSFKIEGKTVTGYTLAHYKDKFNEHLFADTAGQYYTFFTILFLTDISLLDKGQNPSVISRNYPHYLFIGTQNTSLGNIDWVQATLGNGENFAIITQRYFDLKAGRTILIAPLKDGSIRLLQIKDSPETYTWNELSNQSVLTINNFVEKIKINEKVISFFSQDKIIEQK
;
A
#
# COMPACT_ATOMS: atom_id res chain seq x y z
N MET A 1 45.09 11.72 -64.84
CA MET A 1 43.70 12.23 -64.72
C MET A 1 42.74 11.35 -63.91
N LYS A 2 42.96 10.04 -63.73
CA LYS A 2 42.05 9.18 -62.94
C LYS A 2 42.26 9.20 -61.41
N GLN A 3 43.40 9.71 -60.94
CA GLN A 3 43.74 9.71 -59.50
C GLN A 3 43.30 10.98 -58.76
N PHE A 4 43.04 12.09 -59.47
CA PHE A 4 42.58 13.34 -58.87
C PHE A 4 41.06 13.37 -58.57
N VAL A 5 40.27 12.56 -59.30
CA VAL A 5 38.81 12.47 -59.10
C VAL A 5 38.46 11.70 -57.82
N LEU A 6 39.33 10.78 -57.38
CA LEU A 6 39.06 9.93 -56.22
C LEU A 6 39.26 10.68 -54.88
N TYR A 7 40.18 11.65 -54.83
CA TYR A 7 40.40 12.48 -53.63
C TYR A 7 39.36 13.60 -53.48
N PHE A 8 38.73 14.04 -54.56
CA PHE A 8 37.67 15.06 -54.49
C PHE A 8 36.33 14.47 -54.01
N LEU A 9 36.05 13.19 -54.32
CA LEU A 9 34.87 12.50 -53.81
C LEU A 9 34.97 12.14 -52.32
N SER A 10 36.18 11.90 -51.79
CA SER A 10 36.35 11.60 -50.36
C SER A 10 36.27 12.83 -49.46
N LEU A 11 36.54 14.03 -50.00
CA LEU A 11 36.41 15.30 -49.26
C LEU A 11 34.98 15.85 -49.23
N LEU A 12 34.09 15.43 -50.15
CA LEU A 12 32.67 15.81 -50.11
C LEU A 12 31.83 14.95 -49.17
N PHE A 13 32.30 13.75 -48.79
CA PHE A 13 31.55 12.85 -47.91
C PHE A 13 31.80 13.08 -46.41
N SER A 14 32.88 13.80 -46.05
CA SER A 14 33.21 14.13 -44.65
C SER A 14 32.52 15.39 -44.13
N ALA A 15 31.91 16.21 -45.00
CA ALA A 15 31.19 17.43 -44.59
C ALA A 15 29.71 17.21 -44.21
N LEU A 16 29.16 16.00 -44.39
CA LEU A 16 27.75 15.70 -44.11
C LEU A 16 27.47 15.12 -42.72
N PHE A 17 28.48 15.02 -41.85
CA PHE A 17 28.32 14.58 -40.45
C PHE A 17 28.30 15.73 -39.42
N PHE A 18 27.91 16.94 -39.82
CA PHE A 18 27.39 17.91 -38.85
C PHE A 18 25.98 17.48 -38.43
N SER A 19 25.98 16.50 -37.53
CA SER A 19 24.82 16.10 -36.75
C SER A 19 24.22 17.34 -36.10
N CYS A 20 23.02 17.70 -36.54
CA CYS A 20 22.11 18.54 -35.77
C CYS A 20 21.89 17.83 -34.43
N SER A 21 22.70 18.19 -33.42
CA SER A 21 22.31 17.96 -32.04
C SER A 21 21.14 18.90 -31.78
N VAL A 22 19.93 18.43 -32.10
CA VAL A 22 18.71 18.96 -31.52
C VAL A 22 18.86 18.72 -30.04
N THR A 23 19.43 19.70 -29.35
CA THR A 23 19.34 19.83 -27.90
C THR A 23 17.87 20.09 -27.65
N ARG A 24 17.12 19.00 -27.56
CA ARG A 24 15.79 19.00 -26.97
C ARG A 24 16.02 19.60 -25.60
N LYS A 25 15.67 20.88 -25.43
CA LYS A 25 15.48 21.45 -24.10
C LYS A 25 14.42 20.55 -23.48
N VAL A 26 14.87 19.58 -22.70
CA VAL A 26 14.00 18.87 -21.77
C VAL A 26 13.53 20.00 -20.88
N ASP A 27 12.30 20.42 -21.10
CA ASP A 27 11.64 21.36 -20.24
C ASP A 27 11.66 20.71 -18.86
N LYS A 28 12.54 21.21 -17.98
CA LYS A 28 12.62 20.82 -16.57
C LYS A 28 11.46 21.46 -15.82
N SER A 29 10.28 21.55 -16.43
CA SER A 29 9.05 21.70 -15.70
C SER A 29 8.82 20.37 -15.01
N THR A 30 9.45 20.19 -13.84
CA THR A 30 9.03 19.19 -12.86
C THR A 30 7.50 19.26 -12.83
N PRO A 31 6.79 18.15 -13.07
CA PRO A 31 5.34 18.14 -13.00
C PRO A 31 4.94 18.79 -11.67
N LYS A 32 4.06 19.81 -11.72
CA LYS A 32 3.48 20.36 -10.49
C LYS A 32 2.62 19.26 -9.87
N HIS A 33 3.23 18.41 -9.07
CA HIS A 33 2.53 17.39 -8.31
C HIS A 33 1.53 18.08 -7.39
N PHE A 34 0.31 17.54 -7.33
CA PHE A 34 -0.69 18.04 -6.41
C PHE A 34 -0.16 17.90 -4.97
N LYS A 35 -0.21 19.00 -4.22
CA LYS A 35 0.19 19.03 -2.81
C LYS A 35 -1.00 19.43 -1.96
N TRP A 36 -1.51 18.48 -1.20
CA TRP A 36 -2.59 18.71 -0.24
C TRP A 36 -2.17 19.75 0.80
N SER A 37 -2.95 20.81 0.89
CA SER A 37 -2.73 21.95 1.77
C SER A 37 -3.70 21.94 2.96
N ILE A 38 -3.49 22.87 3.89
CA ILE A 38 -4.46 23.10 4.97
C ILE A 38 -5.83 23.53 4.41
N LYS A 39 -5.84 24.33 3.34
CA LYS A 39 -7.07 24.74 2.66
C LYS A 39 -7.83 23.55 2.08
N ASP A 40 -7.13 22.57 1.49
CA ASP A 40 -7.77 21.34 1.00
C ASP A 40 -8.38 20.53 2.17
N THR A 41 -7.74 20.54 3.33
CA THR A 41 -8.26 19.92 4.57
C THR A 41 -9.55 20.58 5.04
N GLU A 42 -9.57 21.91 5.06
CA GLU A 42 -10.76 22.70 5.41
C GLU A 42 -11.89 22.48 4.40
N GLU A 43 -11.59 22.50 3.10
CA GLU A 43 -12.55 22.23 2.04
C GLU A 43 -13.13 20.82 2.17
N TYR A 44 -12.29 19.81 2.42
CA TYR A 44 -12.74 18.44 2.68
C TYR A 44 -13.70 18.35 3.86
N ALA A 45 -13.36 18.99 4.99
CA ALA A 45 -14.20 18.99 6.18
C ALA A 45 -15.55 19.67 5.93
N ASN A 46 -15.52 20.86 5.32
CA ASN A 46 -16.72 21.63 5.00
C ASN A 46 -17.63 20.89 4.01
N LYS A 47 -17.05 20.28 2.97
CA LYS A 47 -17.81 19.52 1.97
C LYS A 47 -18.52 18.32 2.58
N ASN A 48 -17.89 17.61 3.53
CA ASN A 48 -18.50 16.47 4.22
C ASN A 48 -19.53 16.89 5.28
N ALA A 49 -19.46 18.10 5.81
CA ALA A 49 -20.49 18.65 6.70
C ALA A 49 -21.71 19.22 5.94
N ASP A 50 -21.54 19.60 4.67
CA ASP A 50 -22.60 20.19 3.84
C ASP A 50 -23.56 19.12 3.29
N SER A 51 -24.78 19.07 3.83
CA SER A 51 -25.80 18.12 3.42
C SER A 51 -26.24 18.24 1.96
N THR A 52 -26.01 19.39 1.32
CA THR A 52 -26.29 19.58 -0.12
C THR A 52 -25.27 18.88 -1.02
N LYS A 53 -24.13 18.44 -0.46
CA LYS A 53 -23.07 17.72 -1.17
C LYS A 53 -23.09 16.22 -0.95
N TRP A 54 -23.91 15.75 -0.02
CA TRP A 54 -23.97 14.33 0.34
C TRP A 54 -24.46 13.45 -0.80
N SER A 55 -23.78 12.32 -0.98
CA SER A 55 -24.16 11.32 -1.97
C SER A 55 -25.21 10.38 -1.40
N ILE A 56 -26.49 10.68 -1.64
CA ILE A 56 -27.62 9.83 -1.22
C ILE A 56 -27.50 8.41 -1.80
N LYS A 57 -26.96 8.29 -3.02
CA LYS A 57 -26.67 6.99 -3.64
C LYS A 57 -25.69 6.16 -2.80
N LYS A 58 -24.58 6.75 -2.34
CA LYS A 58 -23.61 6.04 -1.48
C LYS A 58 -24.27 5.62 -0.17
N LEU A 59 -24.92 6.55 0.54
CA LEU A 59 -25.64 6.26 1.78
C LEU A 59 -26.66 5.12 1.63
N THR A 60 -27.41 5.10 0.53
CA THR A 60 -28.39 4.04 0.24
C THR A 60 -27.70 2.67 0.06
N ASN A 61 -26.56 2.62 -0.63
CA ASN A 61 -25.79 1.39 -0.75
C ASN A 61 -25.26 0.93 0.60
N ASP A 62 -24.85 1.87 1.45
CA ASP A 62 -24.31 1.58 2.78
C ASP A 62 -25.37 0.99 3.70
N LEU A 63 -26.56 1.55 3.70
CA LEU A 63 -27.70 1.01 4.43
C LEU A 63 -28.05 -0.41 3.96
N LYS A 64 -28.01 -0.67 2.65
CA LYS A 64 -28.23 -2.02 2.10
C LYS A 64 -27.13 -3.00 2.52
N ASN A 65 -25.87 -2.58 2.43
CA ASN A 65 -24.72 -3.41 2.83
C ASN A 65 -24.77 -3.72 4.33
N ALA A 66 -25.11 -2.74 5.17
CA ALA A 66 -25.23 -2.92 6.62
C ALA A 66 -26.36 -3.90 7.01
N GLN A 67 -27.45 -3.96 6.22
CA GLN A 67 -28.52 -4.95 6.42
C GLN A 67 -28.09 -6.38 6.06
N GLN A 68 -27.15 -6.52 5.12
CA GLN A 68 -26.64 -7.80 4.63
C GLN A 68 -25.37 -8.25 5.33
N ALA A 69 -24.72 -7.36 6.08
CA ALA A 69 -23.47 -7.65 6.78
C ALA A 69 -23.67 -8.75 7.81
N ASP A 70 -22.70 -9.66 7.86
CA ASP A 70 -22.64 -10.67 8.89
C ASP A 70 -22.43 -9.98 10.26
N LYS A 71 -23.42 -10.12 11.14
CA LYS A 71 -23.41 -9.51 12.47
C LYS A 71 -22.39 -10.15 13.42
N GLU A 72 -21.87 -11.33 13.08
CA GLU A 72 -20.84 -12.01 13.85
C GLU A 72 -19.44 -11.45 13.56
N VAL A 73 -19.25 -10.82 12.39
CA VAL A 73 -18.01 -10.13 12.01
C VAL A 73 -17.95 -8.76 12.69
N LYS A 74 -17.20 -8.69 13.80
CA LYS A 74 -16.90 -7.44 14.51
C LYS A 74 -15.64 -6.79 13.97
N LEU A 75 -15.80 -5.67 13.27
CA LEU A 75 -14.69 -4.81 12.86
C LEU A 75 -14.13 -4.02 14.06
N PRO A 76 -12.84 -3.68 14.05
CA PRO A 76 -12.22 -2.91 15.14
C PRO A 76 -12.74 -1.46 15.23
N ILE A 77 -13.34 -0.96 14.14
CA ILE A 77 -14.09 0.29 14.09
C ILE A 77 -15.44 0.00 13.43
N SER A 78 -16.53 0.47 14.04
CA SER A 78 -17.88 0.30 13.49
C SER A 78 -18.04 1.03 12.15
N ASP A 79 -18.46 0.32 11.10
CA ASP A 79 -18.79 0.89 9.79
C ASP A 79 -20.28 1.26 9.71
N TYR A 80 -20.71 2.18 10.58
CA TYR A 80 -22.08 2.67 10.53
C TYR A 80 -22.30 3.47 9.23
N PRO A 81 -23.40 3.23 8.49
CA PRO A 81 -23.77 4.05 7.35
C PRO A 81 -23.85 5.52 7.76
N SER A 82 -23.01 6.33 7.12
CA SER A 82 -22.92 7.78 7.37
C SER A 82 -22.86 8.50 6.02
N PRO A 83 -23.58 9.63 5.88
CA PRO A 83 -23.54 10.41 4.66
C PRO A 83 -22.16 11.03 4.49
N VAL A 84 -21.66 11.01 3.27
CA VAL A 84 -20.40 11.63 2.87
C VAL A 84 -20.60 12.38 1.56
N ALA A 85 -19.77 13.39 1.33
CA ALA A 85 -19.84 14.14 0.10
C ALA A 85 -19.53 13.26 -1.11
N ASP A 86 -20.05 13.60 -2.29
CA ASP A 86 -19.77 12.77 -3.47
C ASP A 86 -18.29 12.83 -3.91
N TYR A 87 -17.75 11.69 -4.31
CA TYR A 87 -16.34 11.52 -4.71
C TYR A 87 -16.15 10.37 -5.71
N SER A 88 -15.07 10.47 -6.47
CA SER A 88 -14.60 9.45 -7.42
C SER A 88 -13.15 9.07 -7.08
N GLY A 89 -12.97 7.89 -6.51
CA GLY A 89 -11.66 7.30 -6.23
C GLY A 89 -11.40 6.10 -7.15
N ASN A 90 -10.12 5.77 -7.36
CA ASN A 90 -9.72 4.72 -8.31
C ASN A 90 -9.60 3.32 -7.68
N GLY A 91 -9.96 3.17 -6.41
CA GLY A 91 -10.02 1.89 -5.72
C GLY A 91 -8.74 1.53 -4.95
N SER A 92 -8.79 0.38 -4.29
CA SER A 92 -7.70 -0.16 -3.46
C SER A 92 -7.73 -1.68 -3.52
N THR A 93 -6.60 -2.31 -3.19
CA THR A 93 -6.46 -3.76 -3.19
C THR A 93 -5.96 -4.26 -1.86
N VAL A 94 -6.44 -5.45 -1.51
CA VAL A 94 -6.01 -6.23 -0.35
C VAL A 94 -5.51 -7.56 -0.90
N ASN A 95 -4.20 -7.81 -0.81
CA ASN A 95 -3.63 -9.07 -1.28
C ASN A 95 -3.23 -9.92 -0.07
N PRO A 96 -3.87 -11.08 0.15
CA PRO A 96 -3.46 -11.98 1.21
C PRO A 96 -2.09 -12.59 0.92
N LEU A 97 -1.31 -12.79 1.99
CA LEU A 97 -0.01 -13.45 1.98
C LEU A 97 -0.03 -14.65 2.92
N SER A 98 0.63 -15.74 2.52
CA SER A 98 0.90 -16.88 3.38
C SER A 98 2.19 -17.57 2.94
N PHE A 99 3.12 -17.75 3.88
CA PHE A 99 4.41 -18.40 3.63
C PHE A 99 5.00 -18.97 4.92
N LYS A 100 6.12 -19.68 4.82
CA LYS A 100 6.85 -20.23 5.97
C LYS A 100 8.19 -19.53 6.17
N ILE A 101 8.54 -19.29 7.44
CA ILE A 101 9.89 -18.94 7.91
C ILE A 101 10.26 -19.94 8.99
N GLU A 102 11.38 -20.65 8.83
CA GLU A 102 11.86 -21.65 9.81
C GLU A 102 10.76 -22.66 10.24
N GLY A 103 9.96 -23.11 9.26
CA GLY A 103 8.84 -24.03 9.49
C GLY A 103 7.59 -23.42 10.13
N LYS A 104 7.66 -22.18 10.66
CA LYS A 104 6.51 -21.44 11.20
C LYS A 104 5.73 -20.75 10.09
N THR A 105 4.40 -20.77 10.17
CA THR A 105 3.53 -20.10 9.19
C THR A 105 3.42 -18.62 9.53
N VAL A 106 3.61 -17.78 8.50
CA VAL A 106 3.38 -16.33 8.54
C VAL A 106 2.30 -15.99 7.53
N THR A 107 1.24 -15.32 7.99
CA THR A 107 0.13 -14.85 7.16
C THR A 107 0.02 -13.34 7.22
N GLY A 108 -0.74 -12.73 6.31
CA GLY A 108 -0.98 -11.31 6.39
C GLY A 108 -1.51 -10.72 5.10
N TYR A 109 -1.29 -9.42 4.92
CA TYR A 109 -1.85 -8.68 3.80
C TYR A 109 -0.89 -7.60 3.31
N THR A 110 -0.88 -7.38 2.00
CA THR A 110 -0.39 -6.13 1.40
C THR A 110 -1.58 -5.29 0.97
N LEU A 111 -1.54 -4.01 1.31
CA LEU A 111 -2.59 -3.04 1.08
C LEU A 111 -2.07 -1.95 0.16
N ALA A 112 -2.76 -1.73 -0.95
CA ALA A 112 -2.31 -0.79 -1.97
C ALA A 112 -3.45 0.07 -2.51
N HIS A 113 -3.11 1.30 -2.90
CA HIS A 113 -4.04 2.21 -3.59
C HIS A 113 -3.70 2.30 -5.06
N TYR A 114 -4.75 2.39 -5.87
CA TYR A 114 -4.59 2.71 -7.28
C TYR A 114 -4.08 4.15 -7.44
N LYS A 115 -3.33 4.40 -8.51
CA LYS A 115 -2.79 5.71 -8.86
C LYS A 115 -3.91 6.73 -9.08
N ASP A 116 -3.83 7.86 -8.40
CA ASP A 116 -4.70 9.01 -8.57
C ASP A 116 -3.93 10.32 -8.43
N LYS A 117 -4.65 11.46 -8.50
CA LYS A 117 -4.02 12.78 -8.43
C LYS A 117 -3.33 13.08 -7.10
N PHE A 118 -3.67 12.38 -6.02
CA PHE A 118 -3.12 12.62 -4.68
C PHE A 118 -1.85 11.82 -4.43
N ASN A 119 -1.72 10.64 -5.04
CA ASN A 119 -0.61 9.73 -4.83
C ASN A 119 0.31 9.53 -6.05
N GLU A 120 0.03 10.17 -7.20
CA GLU A 120 0.80 9.98 -8.44
C GLU A 120 2.31 10.19 -8.29
N HIS A 121 2.74 11.06 -7.37
CA HIS A 121 4.14 11.36 -7.09
C HIS A 121 4.90 10.14 -6.55
N LEU A 122 4.20 9.19 -5.93
CA LEU A 122 4.79 7.93 -5.44
C LEU A 122 5.07 6.92 -6.55
N PHE A 123 4.59 7.19 -7.77
CA PHE A 123 4.78 6.35 -8.95
C PHE A 123 5.83 6.90 -9.91
N ALA A 124 6.50 8.01 -9.58
CA ALA A 124 7.57 8.57 -10.40
C ALA A 124 8.58 7.45 -10.73
N ASP A 125 8.89 7.29 -12.01
CA ASP A 125 9.79 6.27 -12.55
C ASP A 125 9.31 4.81 -12.54
N THR A 126 8.01 4.56 -12.28
CA THR A 126 7.42 3.22 -12.34
C THR A 126 6.24 3.14 -13.31
N ALA A 127 6.09 2.02 -14.00
CA ALA A 127 4.89 1.71 -14.79
C ALA A 127 3.75 1.12 -13.94
N GLY A 128 3.92 1.10 -12.62
CA GLY A 128 2.95 0.55 -11.68
C GLY A 128 1.66 1.35 -11.61
N GLN A 129 0.56 0.66 -11.32
CA GLN A 129 -0.75 1.26 -11.12
C GLN A 129 -1.18 1.26 -9.65
N TYR A 130 -0.65 0.34 -8.86
CA TYR A 130 -0.85 0.23 -7.43
C TYR A 130 0.45 0.54 -6.70
N TYR A 131 0.35 1.27 -5.61
CA TYR A 131 1.45 1.51 -4.67
C TYR A 131 1.09 0.87 -3.33
N THR A 132 1.97 0.02 -2.79
CA THR A 132 1.74 -0.62 -1.49
C THR A 132 2.02 0.37 -0.36
N PHE A 133 0.97 0.79 0.33
CA PHE A 133 1.07 1.72 1.46
C PHE A 133 1.31 1.01 2.79
N PHE A 134 0.91 -0.25 2.90
CA PHE A 134 1.05 -0.99 4.14
C PHE A 134 1.12 -2.49 3.90
N THR A 135 1.99 -3.15 4.64
CA THR A 135 2.04 -4.60 4.74
C THR A 135 2.02 -4.99 6.22
N ILE A 136 1.17 -5.94 6.56
CA ILE A 136 1.05 -6.46 7.92
C ILE A 136 1.19 -7.96 7.87
N LEU A 137 2.07 -8.51 8.71
CA LEU A 137 2.41 -9.93 8.74
C LEU A 137 2.32 -10.45 10.17
N PHE A 138 1.67 -11.58 10.34
CA PHE A 138 1.39 -12.23 11.61
C PHE A 138 2.02 -13.61 11.64
N LEU A 139 2.75 -13.91 12.71
CA LEU A 139 3.09 -15.28 13.05
C LEU A 139 1.80 -16.01 13.45
N THR A 140 1.47 -17.06 12.71
CA THR A 140 0.26 -17.85 12.97
C THR A 140 0.51 -18.81 14.14
N ASP A 141 -0.30 -18.71 15.19
CA ASP A 141 -0.25 -19.54 16.40
C ASP A 141 -1.51 -20.41 16.61
N ILE A 142 -2.53 -20.25 15.75
CA ILE A 142 -3.76 -21.05 15.70
C ILE A 142 -3.99 -21.61 14.30
N SER A 143 -4.76 -22.70 14.19
CA SER A 143 -5.14 -23.25 12.89
C SER A 143 -6.04 -22.24 12.14
N LEU A 144 -5.68 -21.91 10.89
CA LEU A 144 -6.41 -20.98 10.01
C LEU A 144 -7.82 -21.47 9.58
N LEU A 145 -8.36 -22.49 10.26
CA LEU A 145 -9.72 -22.99 10.05
C LEU A 145 -10.79 -22.02 10.56
N ASP A 146 -10.41 -21.02 11.37
CA ASP A 146 -11.31 -19.94 11.74
C ASP A 146 -11.47 -18.95 10.59
N LYS A 147 -12.73 -18.77 10.16
CA LYS A 147 -13.18 -17.67 9.30
C LYS A 147 -12.96 -16.33 10.02
N GLY A 148 -11.73 -15.85 10.06
CA GLY A 148 -11.32 -14.68 10.84
C GLY A 148 -10.95 -13.49 9.98
N GLN A 149 -11.97 -12.81 9.46
CA GLN A 149 -12.04 -11.43 8.96
C GLN A 149 -11.01 -10.97 7.92
N ASN A 150 -11.48 -10.79 6.69
CA ASN A 150 -10.74 -10.03 5.67
C ASN A 150 -10.61 -8.57 6.10
N PRO A 151 -9.47 -7.91 5.81
CA PRO A 151 -9.33 -6.48 5.98
C PRO A 151 -10.46 -5.74 5.25
N SER A 152 -11.05 -4.76 5.92
CA SER A 152 -12.03 -3.87 5.30
C SER A 152 -11.35 -2.60 4.80
N VAL A 153 -11.73 -2.17 3.59
CA VAL A 153 -11.30 -0.91 2.99
C VAL A 153 -12.41 0.11 3.13
N ILE A 154 -12.17 1.17 3.89
CA ILE A 154 -13.12 2.25 4.09
C ILE A 154 -12.72 3.42 3.17
N SER A 155 -13.45 3.55 2.06
CA SER A 155 -13.24 4.62 1.07
C SER A 155 -14.01 5.91 1.36
N ARG A 156 -14.85 5.91 2.40
CA ARG A 156 -15.70 7.05 2.80
C ARG A 156 -14.92 8.34 3.06
N ASN A 157 -13.64 8.20 3.37
CA ASN A 157 -12.77 9.31 3.73
C ASN A 157 -12.01 9.90 2.54
N TYR A 158 -12.33 9.50 1.30
CA TYR A 158 -11.56 9.89 0.11
C TYR A 158 -11.30 11.41 0.06
N PRO A 159 -10.03 11.85 -0.13
CA PRO A 159 -8.87 11.05 -0.56
C PRO A 159 -8.03 10.45 0.57
N HIS A 160 -8.50 10.53 1.81
CA HIS A 160 -7.97 9.70 2.88
C HIS A 160 -8.50 8.27 2.72
N TYR A 161 -7.64 7.30 2.96
CA TYR A 161 -8.00 5.90 2.94
C TYR A 161 -7.75 5.29 4.31
N LEU A 162 -8.65 4.41 4.71
CA LEU A 162 -8.56 3.69 5.96
C LEU A 162 -8.71 2.20 5.66
N PHE A 163 -7.73 1.41 6.09
CA PHE A 163 -7.86 -0.03 6.16
C PHE A 163 -7.95 -0.44 7.62
N ILE A 164 -8.83 -1.38 7.89
CA ILE A 164 -8.99 -1.93 9.22
C ILE A 164 -9.05 -3.44 9.15
N GLY A 165 -8.63 -4.11 10.22
CA GLY A 165 -8.79 -5.55 10.31
C GLY A 165 -8.55 -6.05 11.72
N THR A 166 -8.93 -7.31 11.90
CA THR A 166 -8.74 -8.06 13.11
C THR A 166 -8.11 -9.39 12.73
N GLN A 167 -7.01 -9.74 13.37
CA GLN A 167 -6.42 -11.07 13.25
C GLN A 167 -6.65 -11.83 14.55
N ASN A 168 -7.30 -13.00 14.45
CA ASN A 168 -7.43 -13.90 15.59
C ASN A 168 -6.10 -14.62 15.86
N THR A 169 -5.80 -14.81 17.14
CA THR A 169 -4.61 -15.50 17.66
C THR A 169 -5.00 -16.35 18.88
N SER A 170 -4.08 -17.15 19.38
CA SER A 170 -4.31 -17.91 20.63
C SER A 170 -4.49 -17.01 21.86
N LEU A 171 -4.06 -15.74 21.76
CA LEU A 171 -4.17 -14.73 22.80
C LEU A 171 -5.46 -13.88 22.70
N GLY A 172 -6.26 -14.10 21.66
CA GLY A 172 -7.40 -13.26 21.30
C GLY A 172 -7.16 -12.43 20.03
N ASN A 173 -7.79 -11.26 19.95
CA ASN A 173 -7.83 -10.43 18.75
C ASN A 173 -6.68 -9.42 18.70
N ILE A 174 -6.01 -9.34 17.56
CA ILE A 174 -5.10 -8.26 17.21
C ILE A 174 -5.81 -7.34 16.23
N ASP A 175 -6.33 -6.24 16.78
CA ASP A 175 -7.00 -5.19 16.03
C ASP A 175 -5.98 -4.19 15.48
N TRP A 176 -6.20 -3.78 14.23
CA TRP A 176 -5.35 -2.82 13.57
C TRP A 176 -6.13 -1.89 12.66
N VAL A 177 -5.56 -0.70 12.50
CA VAL A 177 -6.06 0.39 11.67
C VAL A 177 -4.87 1.01 10.97
N GLN A 178 -4.96 1.20 9.67
CA GLN A 178 -3.97 1.95 8.90
C GLN A 178 -4.67 3.06 8.13
N ALA A 179 -4.11 4.26 8.17
CA ALA A 179 -4.64 5.41 7.46
C ALA A 179 -3.58 6.03 6.54
N THR A 180 -3.97 6.26 5.28
CA THR A 180 -3.24 7.08 4.32
C THR A 180 -4.00 8.38 4.17
N LEU A 181 -3.37 9.52 4.41
CA LEU A 181 -4.01 10.83 4.33
C LEU A 181 -3.85 11.44 2.94
N GLY A 182 -4.71 12.41 2.57
CA GLY A 182 -4.67 13.09 1.28
C GLY A 182 -3.35 13.82 0.96
N ASN A 183 -2.54 14.11 1.97
CA ASN A 183 -1.19 14.67 1.83
C ASN A 183 -0.08 13.60 1.70
N GLY A 184 -0.43 12.31 1.69
CA GLY A 184 0.51 11.20 1.62
C GLY A 184 1.07 10.75 2.97
N GLU A 185 0.72 11.43 4.07
CA GLU A 185 1.06 10.94 5.42
C GLU A 185 0.41 9.57 5.65
N ASN A 186 1.15 8.67 6.29
CA ASN A 186 0.76 7.27 6.38
C ASN A 186 1.17 6.70 7.74
N PHE A 187 0.20 6.16 8.48
CA PHE A 187 0.43 5.60 9.81
C PHE A 187 -0.46 4.40 10.07
N ALA A 188 -0.05 3.57 11.03
CA ALA A 188 -0.85 2.47 11.55
C ALA A 188 -0.95 2.53 13.08
N ILE A 189 -2.06 2.02 13.59
CA ILE A 189 -2.27 1.72 15.01
C ILE A 189 -2.56 0.23 15.10
N ILE A 190 -1.73 -0.51 15.84
CA ILE A 190 -1.87 -1.96 16.03
C ILE A 190 -1.84 -2.22 17.52
N THR A 191 -2.92 -2.79 18.07
CA THR A 191 -3.06 -3.05 19.51
C THR A 191 -2.62 -1.84 20.35
N GLN A 192 -3.23 -0.67 20.08
CA GLN A 192 -2.95 0.61 20.77
C GLN A 192 -1.55 1.21 20.57
N ARG A 193 -0.68 0.62 19.73
CA ARG A 193 0.64 1.16 19.41
C ARG A 193 0.65 1.89 18.07
N TYR A 194 1.16 3.12 18.08
CA TYR A 194 1.36 3.95 16.89
C TYR A 194 2.62 3.56 16.10
N PHE A 195 2.51 3.59 14.78
CA PHE A 195 3.60 3.39 13.82
C PHE A 195 3.54 4.47 12.74
N ASP A 196 4.60 5.28 12.63
CA ASP A 196 4.83 6.14 11.48
C ASP A 196 5.38 5.31 10.32
N LEU A 197 4.59 5.11 9.26
CA LEU A 197 4.97 4.22 8.15
C LEU A 197 6.01 4.85 7.22
N LYS A 198 6.44 6.09 7.44
CA LYS A 198 7.65 6.65 6.82
C LYS A 198 8.92 5.93 7.26
N ALA A 199 8.94 5.37 8.48
CA ALA A 199 10.07 4.60 8.99
C ALA A 199 10.15 3.18 8.38
N GLY A 200 9.06 2.72 7.74
CA GLY A 200 8.95 1.43 7.08
C GLY A 200 7.49 1.00 6.94
N ARG A 201 7.11 0.42 5.80
CA ARG A 201 5.71 0.11 5.48
C ARG A 201 5.28 -1.31 5.85
N THR A 202 6.18 -2.12 6.42
CA THR A 202 5.87 -3.48 6.86
C THR A 202 5.95 -3.62 8.36
N ILE A 203 4.89 -4.14 8.97
CA ILE A 203 4.85 -4.49 10.39
C ILE A 203 4.72 -6.00 10.55
N LEU A 204 5.60 -6.57 11.37
CA LEU A 204 5.63 -7.96 11.76
C LEU A 204 5.09 -8.10 13.18
N ILE A 205 4.25 -9.10 13.39
CA ILE A 205 3.52 -9.31 14.63
C ILE A 205 3.71 -10.77 15.07
N ALA A 206 4.15 -10.99 16.30
CA ALA A 206 4.35 -12.33 16.84
C ALA A 206 3.71 -12.45 18.23
N PRO A 207 2.57 -13.16 18.35
CA PRO A 207 2.05 -13.59 19.65
C PRO A 207 3.05 -14.52 20.34
N LEU A 208 3.22 -14.37 21.66
CA LEU A 208 4.12 -15.17 22.47
C LEU A 208 3.34 -16.01 23.49
N LYS A 209 3.95 -17.14 23.92
CA LYS A 209 3.34 -18.06 24.89
C LYS A 209 3.14 -17.44 26.28
N ASP A 210 3.84 -16.35 26.62
CA ASP A 210 3.65 -15.61 27.88
C ASP A 210 2.45 -14.66 27.86
N GLY A 211 1.68 -14.62 26.77
CA GLY A 211 0.54 -13.73 26.61
C GLY A 211 0.90 -12.35 26.07
N SER A 212 2.18 -12.07 25.82
CA SER A 212 2.60 -10.81 25.20
C SER A 212 2.60 -10.87 23.66
N ILE A 213 2.66 -9.71 23.04
CA ILE A 213 2.85 -9.58 21.59
C ILE A 213 4.16 -8.85 21.30
N ARG A 214 4.89 -9.32 20.29
CA ARG A 214 6.01 -8.56 19.72
C ARG A 214 5.60 -7.89 18.43
N LEU A 215 6.15 -6.71 18.23
CA LEU A 215 5.89 -5.86 17.08
C LEU A 215 7.22 -5.37 16.52
N LEU A 216 7.44 -5.54 15.22
CA LEU A 216 8.63 -5.05 14.53
C LEU A 216 8.26 -4.35 13.23
N GLN A 217 8.72 -3.11 13.08
CA GLN A 217 8.65 -2.36 11.84
C GLN A 217 9.92 -2.53 11.01
N ILE A 218 9.76 -2.78 9.71
CA ILE A 218 10.87 -2.89 8.74
C ILE A 218 10.61 -2.04 7.49
N LYS A 219 11.70 -1.66 6.82
CA LYS A 219 11.67 -0.85 5.60
C LYS A 219 11.22 -1.63 4.37
N ASP A 220 11.51 -2.93 4.33
CA ASP A 220 11.15 -3.79 3.20
C ASP A 220 9.64 -3.80 3.00
N SER A 221 9.18 -3.60 1.78
CA SER A 221 7.78 -3.63 1.36
C SER A 221 7.74 -4.05 -0.11
N PRO A 222 6.69 -4.72 -0.59
CA PRO A 222 6.46 -4.72 -2.03
C PRO A 222 6.29 -3.26 -2.47
N GLU A 223 6.89 -2.88 -3.60
CA GLU A 223 6.79 -1.53 -4.13
C GLU A 223 5.52 -1.40 -4.99
N THR A 224 5.62 -0.74 -6.14
CA THR A 224 4.52 -0.61 -7.08
C THR A 224 4.30 -1.89 -7.89
N TYR A 225 3.06 -2.15 -8.27
CA TYR A 225 2.73 -3.20 -9.21
C TYR A 225 1.56 -2.82 -10.12
N THR A 226 1.39 -3.58 -11.20
CA THR A 226 0.25 -3.43 -12.12
C THR A 226 -0.60 -4.67 -11.99
N TRP A 227 -1.91 -4.48 -11.86
CA TRP A 227 -2.84 -5.59 -11.95
C TRP A 227 -3.21 -5.77 -13.42
N ASN A 228 -2.75 -6.86 -14.00
CA ASN A 228 -3.09 -7.25 -15.37
C ASN A 228 -3.30 -8.76 -15.35
N GLU A 229 -4.49 -9.23 -15.72
CA GLU A 229 -4.80 -10.66 -15.78
C GLU A 229 -3.84 -11.43 -16.70
N LEU A 230 -3.20 -10.75 -17.66
CA LEU A 230 -2.23 -11.32 -18.60
C LEU A 230 -0.78 -11.23 -18.13
N SER A 231 -0.45 -10.37 -17.16
CA SER A 231 0.91 -10.27 -16.62
C SER A 231 0.93 -10.56 -15.13
N ASN A 232 1.66 -11.62 -14.76
CA ASN A 232 1.89 -12.02 -13.37
C ASN A 232 2.74 -11.00 -12.57
N GLN A 233 2.80 -9.73 -12.96
CA GLN A 233 3.70 -8.73 -12.39
C GLN A 233 3.39 -8.42 -10.92
N SER A 234 2.11 -8.34 -10.55
CA SER A 234 1.69 -8.19 -9.15
C SER A 234 2.15 -9.38 -8.30
N VAL A 235 1.94 -10.58 -8.80
CA VAL A 235 2.38 -11.83 -8.18
C VAL A 235 3.90 -11.87 -8.05
N LEU A 236 4.64 -11.46 -9.09
CA LEU A 236 6.11 -11.40 -9.06
C LEU A 236 6.64 -10.39 -8.03
N THR A 237 6.11 -9.17 -8.00
CA THR A 237 6.52 -8.16 -7.01
C THR A 237 6.29 -8.65 -5.59
N ILE A 238 5.12 -9.24 -5.32
CA ILE A 238 4.77 -9.78 -4.00
C ILE A 238 5.66 -10.99 -3.66
N ASN A 239 5.89 -11.92 -4.59
CA ASN A 239 6.73 -13.08 -4.36
C ASN A 239 8.19 -12.70 -4.12
N ASN A 240 8.73 -11.74 -4.87
CA ASN A 240 10.08 -11.23 -4.64
C ASN A 240 10.22 -10.61 -3.25
N PHE A 241 9.20 -9.86 -2.81
CA PHE A 241 9.15 -9.38 -1.43
C PHE A 241 9.15 -10.54 -0.42
N VAL A 242 8.31 -11.55 -0.61
CA VAL A 242 8.26 -12.73 0.28
C VAL A 242 9.60 -13.45 0.34
N GLU A 243 10.25 -13.70 -0.79
CA GLU A 243 11.57 -14.36 -0.83
C GLU A 243 12.65 -13.52 -0.12
N LYS A 244 12.62 -12.19 -0.29
CA LYS A 244 13.50 -11.28 0.46
C LYS A 244 13.27 -11.35 1.97
N ILE A 245 12.02 -11.42 2.40
CA ILE A 245 11.64 -11.49 3.82
C ILE A 245 12.06 -12.84 4.44
N LYS A 246 11.96 -13.94 3.70
CA LYS A 246 12.34 -15.28 4.18
C LYS A 246 13.82 -15.42 4.51
N ILE A 247 14.69 -14.68 3.83
CA ILE A 247 16.15 -14.73 4.04
C ILE A 247 16.67 -13.58 4.92
N ASN A 248 15.79 -12.68 5.37
CA ASN A 248 16.20 -11.54 6.17
C ASN A 248 16.48 -11.99 7.62
N GLU A 249 17.74 -11.96 8.04
CA GLU A 249 18.18 -12.41 9.36
C GLU A 249 17.43 -11.74 10.53
N LYS A 250 17.10 -10.45 10.40
CA LYS A 250 16.34 -9.71 11.42
C LYS A 250 14.90 -10.23 11.52
N VAL A 251 14.27 -10.55 10.39
CA VAL A 251 12.92 -11.13 10.33
C VAL A 251 12.93 -12.55 10.87
N ILE A 252 13.88 -13.38 10.43
CA ILE A 252 14.06 -14.74 10.91
C ILE A 252 14.22 -14.72 12.44
N SER A 253 15.15 -13.91 12.94
CA SER A 253 15.38 -13.77 14.39
C SER A 253 14.11 -13.31 15.13
N PHE A 254 13.36 -12.35 14.56
CA PHE A 254 12.12 -11.87 15.16
C PHE A 254 11.05 -12.97 15.29
N PHE A 255 10.88 -13.85 14.29
CA PHE A 255 9.88 -14.93 14.37
C PHE A 255 10.39 -16.19 15.07
N SER A 256 11.70 -16.38 15.15
CA SER A 256 12.32 -17.56 15.78
C SER A 256 12.58 -17.41 17.27
N GLN A 257 12.64 -16.19 17.81
CA GLN A 257 12.89 -15.98 19.24
C GLN A 257 11.69 -16.42 20.10
N ASP A 258 11.93 -17.24 21.12
CA ASP A 258 10.95 -17.61 22.14
C ASP A 258 11.34 -17.05 23.53
N LYS A 259 11.93 -15.85 23.59
CA LYS A 259 12.17 -15.19 24.87
C LYS A 259 10.83 -14.89 25.53
N ILE A 260 10.49 -15.68 26.53
CA ILE A 260 9.25 -15.66 27.32
C ILE A 260 9.58 -14.99 28.65
N ILE A 261 8.75 -14.05 29.08
CA ILE A 261 8.79 -13.53 30.45
C ILE A 261 8.12 -14.57 31.34
N GLU A 262 8.88 -15.20 32.23
CA GLU A 262 8.30 -16.06 33.27
C GLU A 262 7.41 -15.21 34.18
N GLN A 263 6.11 -15.49 34.19
CA GLN A 263 5.20 -14.90 35.16
C GLN A 263 5.49 -15.57 36.52
N LYS A 264 5.89 -14.77 37.51
CA LYS A 264 6.11 -15.22 38.89
C LYS A 264 4.79 -15.31 39.65
#